data_AF-A0A519M048-F1
#
_entry.id   AF-A0A519M048-F1
#
_cell.length_a   1.000
_cell.length_b   1.000
_cell.length_c   1.000
_cell.angle_alpha   90.00
_cell.angle_beta   90.00
_cell.angle_gamma   90.00
#
_symmetry.space_group_name_H-M   'P 1'
#
loop_
_entity.id
_entity.type
_entity.pdbx_description
1 polymer ?
#
loop_
_entity_poly.entity_id
_entity_poly.type
_entity_poly.pdbx_seq_one_letter_code
_entity_poly.pdbx_strand_id
1 'polypeptide(L)'
;MPGAIDWSAPWLAPWRARGLPVAQQVQGGSPVGQALQAAVRGAAPVVFAAQSELPDGVAYEQYIWDTRRVPTRDNLHDLFNGLVWLHFPQAKRRLNELQAQAIAADGVQAVRGPLRDA
;
A
#
# COMPACT_ATOMS: atom_id res chain seq x y z
N MET A 1 -10.25 -14.44 -8.38
CA MET A 1 -10.39 -13.86 -7.02
C MET A 1 -9.21 -14.34 -6.20
N PRO A 2 -8.49 -13.46 -5.49
CA PRO A 2 -7.43 -13.92 -4.58
C PRO A 2 -8.04 -14.98 -3.64
N GLY A 3 -7.40 -16.13 -3.51
CA GLY A 3 -7.90 -17.24 -2.70
C GLY A 3 -8.29 -16.77 -1.30
N ALA A 4 -9.30 -17.41 -0.69
CA ALA A 4 -9.80 -17.00 0.61
C ALA A 4 -8.64 -16.98 1.63
N ILE A 5 -8.31 -15.78 2.12
CA ILE A 5 -7.31 -15.59 3.17
C ILE A 5 -7.87 -16.25 4.43
N ASP A 6 -7.17 -17.25 4.97
CA ASP A 6 -7.52 -17.83 6.26
C ASP A 6 -7.16 -16.86 7.39
N TRP A 7 -8.06 -15.93 7.68
CA TRP A 7 -7.90 -14.97 8.76
C TRP A 7 -7.81 -15.62 10.15
N SER A 8 -8.14 -16.91 10.31
CA SER A 8 -8.01 -17.62 11.58
C SER A 8 -6.55 -17.98 11.90
N ALA A 9 -5.67 -18.00 10.90
CA ALA A 9 -4.25 -18.32 11.05
C ALA A 9 -3.57 -17.44 12.12
N PRO A 10 -2.76 -18.01 13.04
CA PRO A 10 -2.15 -17.25 14.14
C PRO A 10 -1.24 -16.09 13.68
N TRP A 11 -0.49 -16.27 12.60
CA TRP A 11 0.39 -15.22 12.06
C TRP A 11 -0.38 -14.02 11.46
N LEU A 12 -1.69 -14.15 11.23
CA LEU A 12 -2.56 -13.05 10.81
C LEU A 12 -3.25 -12.33 11.96
N ALA A 13 -3.07 -12.76 13.21
CA ALA A 13 -3.75 -12.17 14.36
C ALA A 13 -3.60 -10.63 14.48
N PRO A 14 -2.40 -10.03 14.27
CA PRO A 14 -2.23 -8.57 14.33
C PRO A 14 -2.98 -7.80 13.23
N TRP A 15 -3.25 -8.48 12.11
CA TRP A 15 -3.83 -7.89 10.90
C TRP A 15 -5.34 -8.07 10.84
N ARG A 16 -5.85 -9.16 11.45
CA ARG A 16 -7.24 -9.63 11.37
C ARG A 16 -8.27 -8.52 11.58
N ALA A 17 -8.09 -7.68 12.59
CA ALA A 17 -9.07 -6.66 12.97
C ALA A 17 -9.37 -5.64 11.85
N ARG A 18 -8.38 -5.32 10.99
CA ARG A 18 -8.58 -4.45 9.81
C ARG A 18 -8.69 -5.26 8.53
N GLY A 19 -7.90 -6.32 8.41
CA GLY A 19 -7.77 -7.10 7.19
C GLY A 19 -9.03 -7.90 6.83
N LEU A 20 -9.72 -8.48 7.82
CA LEU A 20 -10.93 -9.25 7.55
C LEU A 20 -12.05 -8.38 6.96
N PRO A 21 -12.44 -7.22 7.54
CA PRO A 21 -13.44 -6.34 6.93
C PRO A 21 -13.05 -5.85 5.53
N VAL A 22 -11.77 -5.50 5.30
CA VAL A 22 -11.27 -5.09 3.98
C VAL A 22 -11.41 -6.23 2.97
N ALA A 23 -10.99 -7.45 3.33
CA ALA A 23 -11.09 -8.61 2.46
C ALA A 23 -12.54 -8.97 2.13
N GLN A 24 -13.47 -8.81 3.08
CA GLN A 24 -14.91 -9.02 2.84
C GLN A 24 -15.47 -8.03 1.80
N GLN A 25 -15.08 -6.75 1.88
CA GLN A 25 -15.49 -5.76 0.87
C GLN A 25 -14.93 -6.10 -0.52
N VAL A 26 -13.66 -6.52 -0.58
CA VAL A 26 -13.02 -6.95 -1.84
C VAL A 26 -13.70 -8.19 -2.43
N GLN A 27 -14.05 -9.17 -1.59
CA GLN A 27 -14.82 -10.35 -2.01
C GLN A 27 -16.24 -9.97 -2.49
N GLY A 28 -16.81 -8.90 -1.94
CA GLY A 28 -18.06 -8.28 -2.40
C GLY A 28 -17.93 -7.44 -3.68
N GLY A 29 -16.75 -7.37 -4.30
CA GLY A 29 -16.50 -6.68 -5.57
C GLY A 29 -15.95 -5.26 -5.44
N SER A 30 -15.67 -4.77 -4.24
CA SER A 30 -15.00 -3.47 -4.08
C SER A 30 -13.54 -3.55 -4.53
N PRO A 31 -13.01 -2.56 -5.27
CA PRO A 31 -11.58 -2.44 -5.54
C PRO A 31 -10.77 -2.37 -4.24
N VAL A 32 -9.57 -2.93 -4.24
CA VAL A 32 -8.71 -3.03 -3.04
C VAL A 32 -8.41 -1.65 -2.45
N GLY A 33 -8.09 -0.67 -3.31
CA GLY A 33 -7.84 0.71 -2.88
C GLY A 33 -9.04 1.34 -2.18
N GLN A 34 -10.28 1.09 -2.66
CA GLN A 34 -11.49 1.62 -2.03
C GLN A 34 -11.78 0.96 -0.68
N ALA A 35 -11.62 -0.37 -0.59
CA ALA A 35 -11.82 -1.10 0.65
C ALA A 35 -10.80 -0.66 1.73
N LEU A 36 -9.54 -0.45 1.33
CA LEU A 36 -8.50 0.09 2.21
C LEU A 36 -8.80 1.52 2.65
N GLN A 37 -9.27 2.37 1.72
CA GLN A 37 -9.65 3.75 2.04
C GLN A 37 -10.79 3.82 3.06
N ALA A 38 -11.78 2.94 2.95
CA ALA A 38 -12.87 2.83 3.92
C ALA A 38 -12.39 2.37 5.32
N ALA A 39 -11.25 1.69 5.41
CA ALA A 39 -10.65 1.22 6.66
C ALA A 39 -9.73 2.26 7.35
N VAL A 40 -9.51 3.41 6.72
CA VAL A 40 -8.80 4.55 7.34
C VAL A 40 -9.59 5.05 8.54
N ARG A 41 -8.90 5.27 9.67
CA ARG A 41 -9.49 5.85 10.88
C ARG A 41 -8.68 7.08 11.28
N GLY A 42 -9.36 8.21 11.51
CA GLY A 42 -8.72 9.48 11.85
C GLY A 42 -7.90 10.08 10.69
N ALA A 43 -6.93 10.93 11.02
CA ALA A 43 -6.04 11.53 10.03
C ALA A 43 -4.97 10.51 9.60
N ALA A 44 -5.19 9.80 8.50
CA ALA A 44 -4.14 8.99 7.89
C ALA A 44 -3.15 9.87 7.12
N PRO A 45 -1.85 9.50 7.08
CA PRO A 45 -0.83 10.27 6.36
C PRO A 45 -0.91 10.11 4.84
N VAL A 46 -1.77 9.21 4.34
CA VAL A 46 -1.93 8.86 2.92
C VAL A 46 -3.38 8.54 2.57
N VAL A 47 -3.69 8.66 1.28
CA VAL A 47 -4.98 8.29 0.64
C VAL A 47 -4.72 7.15 -0.35
N PHE A 48 -5.56 6.11 -0.35
CA PHE A 48 -5.47 5.05 -1.36
C PHE A 48 -6.13 5.50 -2.66
N ALA A 49 -5.44 5.25 -3.77
CA ALA A 49 -5.80 5.71 -5.11
C ALA A 49 -5.82 4.53 -6.10
N ALA A 50 -6.54 4.68 -7.21
CA ALA A 50 -6.52 3.66 -8.25
C ALA A 50 -5.13 3.60 -8.91
N GLN A 51 -4.67 2.40 -9.29
CA GLN A 51 -3.39 2.25 -10.00
C GLN A 51 -3.30 3.12 -11.27
N SER A 52 -4.41 3.36 -11.95
CA SER A 52 -4.48 4.21 -13.15
C SER A 52 -4.17 5.69 -12.90
N GLU A 53 -4.11 6.13 -11.63
CA GLU A 53 -3.70 7.49 -11.26
C GLU A 53 -2.18 7.68 -11.23
N LEU A 54 -1.40 6.58 -11.26
CA LEU A 54 0.06 6.64 -11.40
C LEU A 54 0.42 6.90 -12.87
N PRO A 55 1.06 8.03 -13.21
CA PRO A 55 1.45 8.30 -14.59
C PRO A 55 2.56 7.36 -15.06
N ASP A 56 2.55 7.03 -16.35
CA ASP A 56 3.60 6.23 -16.97
C ASP A 56 4.97 6.91 -16.81
N GLY A 57 6.00 6.12 -16.49
CA GLY A 57 7.36 6.61 -16.29
C GLY A 57 7.62 7.24 -14.92
N VAL A 58 6.60 7.44 -14.08
CA VAL A 58 6.78 7.90 -12.69
C VAL A 58 7.01 6.71 -11.76
N ALA A 59 8.07 6.78 -10.95
CA ALA A 59 8.34 5.76 -9.94
C ALA A 59 7.25 5.77 -8.85
N TYR A 60 6.79 4.57 -8.48
CA TYR A 60 5.75 4.37 -7.47
C TYR A 60 6.06 5.09 -6.15
N GLU A 61 7.29 4.93 -5.64
CA GLU A 61 7.69 5.52 -4.37
C GLU A 61 7.74 7.06 -4.45
N GLN A 62 8.20 7.61 -5.57
CA GLN A 62 8.23 9.05 -5.82
C GLN A 62 6.81 9.64 -5.87
N TYR A 63 5.89 8.98 -6.57
CA TYR A 63 4.50 9.43 -6.65
C TYR A 63 3.84 9.50 -5.26
N ILE A 64 4.04 8.50 -4.41
CA ILE A 64 3.51 8.52 -3.04
C ILE A 64 4.10 9.68 -2.24
N TRP A 65 5.40 9.92 -2.38
CA TRP A 65 6.08 11.00 -1.65
C TRP A 65 5.48 12.36 -2.00
N ASP A 66 5.31 12.62 -3.29
CA ASP A 66 4.83 13.91 -3.83
C ASP A 66 3.34 14.15 -3.55
N THR A 67 2.51 13.11 -3.66
CA THR A 67 1.05 13.26 -3.66
C THR A 67 0.38 12.80 -2.37
N ARG A 68 1.08 11.99 -1.56
CA ARG A 68 0.52 11.22 -0.44
C ARG A 68 -0.61 10.28 -0.86
N ARG A 69 -0.64 9.90 -2.15
CA ARG A 69 -1.58 8.94 -2.69
C ARG A 69 -0.84 7.62 -2.92
N VAL A 70 -1.45 6.51 -2.52
CA VAL A 70 -0.90 5.16 -2.68
C VAL A 70 -1.63 4.48 -3.85
N PRO A 71 -1.02 4.41 -5.05
CA PRO A 71 -1.58 3.64 -6.15
C PRO A 71 -1.77 2.19 -5.72
N THR A 72 -2.96 1.67 -5.93
CA THR A 72 -3.35 0.35 -5.44
C THR A 72 -3.98 -0.45 -6.57
N ARG A 73 -3.43 -1.65 -6.82
CA ARG A 73 -3.92 -2.66 -7.76
C ARG A 73 -4.84 -3.64 -7.03
N ASP A 74 -5.70 -4.30 -7.80
CA ASP A 74 -6.62 -5.31 -7.26
C ASP A 74 -5.95 -6.68 -7.12
N ASN A 75 -4.95 -6.76 -6.23
CA ASN A 75 -4.22 -7.99 -5.92
C ASN A 75 -3.97 -8.16 -4.41
N LEU A 76 -3.51 -9.35 -4.03
CA LEU A 76 -3.25 -9.68 -2.62
C LEU A 76 -2.08 -8.90 -2.01
N HIS A 77 -1.05 -8.62 -2.79
CA HIS A 77 0.14 -7.88 -2.33
C HIS A 77 -0.23 -6.46 -1.93
N ASP A 78 -0.98 -5.76 -2.78
CA ASP A 78 -1.42 -4.38 -2.55
C ASP A 78 -2.43 -4.30 -1.39
N LEU A 79 -3.26 -5.34 -1.18
CA LEU A 79 -4.09 -5.46 0.02
C LEU A 79 -3.23 -5.47 1.29
N PHE A 80 -2.22 -6.35 1.37
CA PHE A 80 -1.35 -6.42 2.55
C PHE A 80 -0.48 -5.18 2.69
N ASN A 81 0.09 -4.64 1.61
CA ASN A 81 0.85 -3.39 1.65
C ASN A 81 -0.03 -2.23 2.17
N GLY A 82 -1.30 -2.18 1.78
CA GLY A 82 -2.26 -1.23 2.32
C GLY A 82 -2.51 -1.41 3.83
N LEU A 83 -2.64 -2.65 4.30
CA LEU A 83 -2.73 -2.91 5.74
C LEU A 83 -1.46 -2.48 6.48
N VAL A 84 -0.27 -2.62 5.88
CA VAL A 84 1.00 -2.13 6.44
C VAL A 84 0.98 -0.59 6.54
N TRP A 85 0.52 0.12 5.50
CA TRP A 85 0.33 1.58 5.55
C TRP A 85 -0.61 2.03 6.68
N LEU A 86 -1.68 1.27 6.93
CA LEU A 86 -2.64 1.57 8.00
C LEU A 86 -2.12 1.21 9.40
N HIS A 87 -1.30 0.17 9.52
CA HIS A 87 -0.79 -0.32 10.79
C HIS A 87 0.47 0.44 11.25
N PHE A 88 1.37 0.78 10.32
CA PHE A 88 2.64 1.47 10.59
C PHE A 88 2.78 2.78 9.79
N PRO A 89 1.85 3.73 9.95
CA PRO A 89 1.80 4.93 9.11
C PRO A 89 3.09 5.78 9.15
N GLN A 90 3.71 5.90 10.32
CA GLN A 90 4.93 6.70 10.50
C GLN A 90 6.14 6.01 9.86
N ALA A 91 6.30 4.71 10.08
CA ALA A 91 7.40 3.94 9.50
C ALA A 91 7.30 3.89 7.97
N LYS A 92 6.12 3.60 7.42
CA LYS A 92 5.92 3.58 5.95
C LYS A 92 6.17 4.95 5.32
N ARG A 93 5.76 6.04 5.99
CA ARG A 93 6.09 7.39 5.52
C ARG A 93 7.60 7.64 5.50
N ARG A 94 8.33 7.26 6.56
CA ARG A 94 9.78 7.46 6.63
C ARG A 94 10.52 6.61 5.59
N LEU A 95 10.11 5.37 5.39
CA LEU A 95 10.67 4.50 4.34
C LEU A 95 10.43 5.10 2.95
N ASN A 96 9.21 5.58 2.67
CA ASN A 96 8.90 6.21 1.40
C ASN A 96 9.72 7.48 1.15
N GLU A 97 9.95 8.30 2.17
CA GLU A 97 10.85 9.47 2.10
C GLU A 97 12.28 9.07 1.73
N LEU A 98 12.82 8.04 2.39
CA LEU A 98 14.17 7.53 2.09
C LEU A 98 14.26 6.98 0.67
N GLN A 99 13.23 6.26 0.21
CA GLN A 99 13.13 5.75 -1.16
C GLN A 99 13.09 6.88 -2.19
N ALA A 100 12.31 7.93 -1.95
CA ALA A 100 12.25 9.10 -2.82
C ALA A 100 13.60 9.85 -2.86
N GLN A 101 14.28 9.98 -1.72
CA GLN A 101 15.63 10.59 -1.67
C GLN A 101 16.66 9.79 -2.49
N ALA A 102 16.63 8.45 -2.43
CA ALA A 102 17.50 7.63 -3.26
C ALA A 102 17.16 7.75 -4.76
N ILE A 103 15.88 7.83 -5.13
CA ILE A 103 15.47 8.08 -6.53
C ILE A 103 15.97 9.45 -7.00
N ALA A 104 15.93 10.48 -6.15
CA ALA A 104 16.44 11.81 -6.49
C ALA A 104 17.96 11.83 -6.66
N ALA A 105 18.69 11.03 -5.87
CA ALA A 105 20.15 10.94 -5.95
C ALA A 105 20.64 10.11 -7.15
N ASP A 106 20.04 8.93 -7.36
CA ASP A 106 20.54 7.94 -8.32
C ASP A 106 19.72 7.90 -9.62
N GLY A 107 18.59 8.58 -9.69
CA GLY A 107 17.60 8.42 -10.75
C GLY A 107 16.84 7.10 -10.65
N VAL A 108 15.90 6.89 -11.59
CA VAL A 108 15.18 5.61 -11.69
C VAL A 108 16.11 4.57 -12.33
N GLN A 109 16.82 3.83 -11.49
CA GLN A 109 17.67 2.72 -11.92
C GLN A 109 16.85 1.49 -12.33
N ALA A 110 17.37 0.72 -13.29
CA ALA A 110 16.74 -0.52 -13.79
C ALA A 110 16.68 -1.63 -12.71
N VAL A 111 17.64 -1.62 -11.78
CA VAL A 111 17.67 -2.48 -10.61
C VAL A 111 17.29 -1.65 -9.40
N ARG A 112 16.33 -2.14 -8.61
CA ARG A 112 15.99 -1.53 -7.33
C ARG A 112 17.13 -1.80 -6.35
N GLY A 113 17.70 -0.75 -5.78
CA GLY A 113 18.68 -0.88 -4.70
C GLY A 113 18.03 -1.37 -3.40
N PRO A 114 18.83 -1.77 -2.39
CA PRO A 114 18.33 -2.38 -1.15
C PRO A 114 17.31 -1.52 -0.39
N LEU A 115 17.38 -0.20 -0.55
CA LEU A 115 16.42 0.74 0.05
C LEU A 115 15.05 0.75 -0.66
N ARG A 116 15.02 0.41 -1.96
CA ARG A 116 13.81 0.36 -2.80
C ARG A 116 13.15 -1.03 -2.80
N ASP A 117 13.80 -2.01 -2.19
CA ASP A 117 13.26 -3.38 -1.97
C ASP A 117 12.64 -3.57 -0.57
N ALA A 118 12.81 -2.58 0.32
CA ALA A 118 12.29 -2.58 1.69
C ALA A 118 10.79 -2.18 1.81
#